data_AF-A0A521KY09-F1
#
_entry.id   AF-A0A521KY09-F1
#
_cell.length_a   1.000
_cell.length_b   1.000
_cell.length_c   1.000
_cell.angle_alpha   90.00
_cell.angle_beta   90.00
_cell.angle_gamma   90.00
#
_symmetry.space_group_name_H-M   'P 1'
#
loop_
_entity.id
_entity.type
_entity.pdbx_description
1 polymer ?
#
loop_
_entity_poly.entity_id
_entity_poly.type
_entity_poly.pdbx_seq_one_letter_code
_entity_poly.pdbx_strand_id
1 'polypeptide(L)'
;RIGGRIARAELAPLPLPLLRRALWRLLRQGSGHAPSQVQVEQIADALARGRVARFNLRGAWHAWLRADELQLLPPSAALGPREPRAGSTAAQPGLPFPLARGARFVPEAQWALAVPGEVVLPDGRVLRATRVEPGAYAAHSGDADAVAELDAEGLPAELCVRWPRRGDRFHGLGAPGHKSLARFLSGLGVSREDRAGVPLVCADGEILWVVGLRPCERHKLRRSTRARLRLELAPGAPSAG
;
A
#
# COMPACT_ATOMS: atom_id res chain seq x y z
N ARG A 1 -13.35 15.91 19.75
CA ARG A 1 -13.07 15.06 18.55
C ARG A 1 -11.78 15.58 17.93
N ILE A 2 -10.73 14.77 17.93
CA ILE A 2 -9.41 15.12 17.37
C ILE A 2 -9.48 14.90 15.86
N GLY A 3 -9.10 15.90 15.07
CA GLY A 3 -9.26 15.87 13.61
C GLY A 3 -10.63 16.34 13.14
N GLY A 4 -10.68 16.81 11.88
CA GLY A 4 -11.85 17.40 11.25
C GLY A 4 -11.82 17.16 9.74
N ARG A 5 -13.00 16.97 9.15
CA ARG A 5 -13.21 16.88 7.71
C ARG A 5 -14.20 17.94 7.31
N ILE A 6 -13.98 18.58 6.17
CA ILE A 6 -14.91 19.53 5.57
C ILE A 6 -14.91 19.32 4.06
N ALA A 7 -16.09 19.36 3.45
CA ALA A 7 -16.17 19.22 2.01
C ALA A 7 -15.54 20.43 1.34
N ARG A 8 -14.84 20.21 0.22
CA ARG A 8 -14.34 21.31 -0.62
C ARG A 8 -15.47 22.20 -1.11
N ALA A 9 -16.63 21.63 -1.38
CA ALA A 9 -17.83 22.36 -1.79
C ALA A 9 -18.30 23.38 -0.74
N GLU A 10 -17.99 23.18 0.53
CA GLU A 10 -18.31 24.13 1.61
C GLU A 10 -17.29 25.29 1.71
N LEU A 11 -16.07 25.08 1.20
CA LEU A 11 -14.96 26.03 1.29
C LEU A 11 -14.74 26.81 -0.01
N ALA A 12 -14.77 26.14 -1.16
CA ALA A 12 -14.49 26.69 -2.48
C ALA A 12 -15.35 27.90 -2.89
N PRO A 13 -16.66 27.97 -2.58
CA PRO A 13 -17.47 29.12 -2.95
C PRO A 13 -17.29 30.33 -2.02
N LEU A 14 -16.54 30.21 -0.91
CA LEU A 14 -16.34 31.31 0.02
C LEU A 14 -15.41 32.38 -0.56
N PRO A 15 -15.75 33.68 -0.41
CA PRO A 15 -14.81 34.77 -0.68
C PRO A 15 -13.49 34.59 0.08
N LEU A 16 -12.36 34.93 -0.54
CA LEU A 16 -11.01 34.78 0.03
C LEU A 16 -10.86 35.19 1.50
N PRO A 17 -11.42 36.35 1.96
CA PRO A 17 -11.37 36.73 3.37
C PRO A 17 -12.11 35.75 4.31
N LEU A 18 -13.28 35.25 3.89
CA LEU A 18 -14.07 34.28 4.65
C LEU A 18 -13.44 32.89 4.60
N LEU A 19 -12.89 32.49 3.46
CA LEU A 19 -12.13 31.25 3.30
C LEU A 19 -10.93 31.20 4.25
N ARG A 20 -10.12 32.28 4.30
CA ARG A 20 -8.98 32.38 5.23
C ARG A 20 -9.42 32.26 6.69
N ARG A 21 -10.50 32.94 7.06
CA ARG A 21 -11.04 32.89 8.44
C ARG A 21 -11.60 31.50 8.79
N ALA A 22 -12.27 30.85 7.84
CA ALA A 22 -12.79 29.49 7.99
C ALA A 22 -11.66 28.47 8.16
N LEU A 23 -10.64 28.53 7.29
CA LEU A 23 -9.44 27.69 7.38
C LEU A 23 -8.71 27.90 8.70
N TRP A 24 -8.50 29.15 9.11
CA TRP A 24 -7.81 29.43 10.38
C TRP A 24 -8.55 28.83 11.58
N ARG A 25 -9.88 28.99 11.64
CA ARG A 25 -10.73 28.38 12.69
C ARG A 25 -10.67 26.86 12.64
N LEU A 26 -10.82 26.26 11.46
CA LEU A 26 -10.83 24.81 11.28
C LEU A 26 -9.49 24.19 11.68
N LEU A 27 -8.38 24.77 11.24
CA LEU A 27 -7.04 24.30 11.58
C LEU A 27 -6.76 24.43 13.07
N ARG A 28 -7.11 25.56 13.69
CA ARG A 28 -6.94 25.76 15.14
C ARG A 28 -7.82 24.83 15.98
N GLN A 29 -9.10 24.71 15.64
CA GLN A 29 -10.03 23.84 16.36
C GLN A 29 -9.69 22.36 16.19
N GLY A 30 -9.28 21.96 14.98
CA GLY A 30 -8.99 20.55 14.69
C GLY A 30 -7.63 20.08 15.18
N SER A 31 -6.59 20.92 15.11
CA SER A 31 -5.22 20.57 15.52
C SER A 31 -4.82 21.00 16.93
N GLY A 32 -5.61 21.88 17.57
CA GLY A 32 -5.26 22.53 18.84
C GLY A 32 -4.16 23.61 18.71
N HIS A 33 -3.57 23.79 17.54
CA HIS A 33 -2.48 24.72 17.30
C HIS A 33 -2.91 25.82 16.33
N ALA A 34 -2.51 27.07 16.60
CA ALA A 34 -2.74 28.16 15.66
C ALA A 34 -1.90 27.95 14.38
N PRO A 35 -2.51 27.93 13.18
CA PRO A 35 -1.78 27.86 11.93
C PRO A 35 -1.08 29.20 11.64
N SER A 36 0.04 29.17 10.91
CA SER A 36 0.67 30.39 10.41
C SER A 36 -0.13 30.99 9.25
N GLN A 37 0.03 32.29 9.01
CA GLN A 37 -0.60 32.95 7.87
C GLN A 37 -0.19 32.31 6.53
N VAL A 38 1.10 31.98 6.39
CA VAL A 38 1.65 31.29 5.20
C VAL A 38 0.96 29.95 4.96
N GLN A 39 0.71 29.16 6.03
CA GLN A 39 0.02 27.86 5.90
C GLN A 39 -1.44 28.04 5.44
N VAL A 40 -2.14 29.03 5.98
CA VAL A 40 -3.52 29.34 5.57
C VAL A 40 -3.56 29.78 4.10
N GLU A 41 -2.63 30.62 3.68
CA GLU A 41 -2.54 31.09 2.29
C GLU A 41 -2.23 29.96 1.32
N GLN A 42 -1.29 29.06 1.66
CA GLN A 42 -0.96 27.89 0.84
C GLN A 42 -2.17 26.95 0.65
N ILE A 43 -2.95 26.72 1.71
CA ILE A 43 -4.14 25.86 1.64
C ILE A 43 -5.27 26.55 0.84
N ALA A 44 -5.50 27.84 1.07
CA ALA A 44 -6.50 28.62 0.33
C ALA A 44 -6.19 28.67 -1.16
N ASP A 45 -4.93 28.86 -1.51
CA ASP A 45 -4.45 28.87 -2.88
C ASP A 45 -4.61 27.50 -3.56
N ALA A 46 -4.29 26.40 -2.87
CA ALA A 46 -4.50 25.06 -3.40
C ALA A 46 -5.99 24.73 -3.59
N LEU A 47 -6.85 25.20 -2.70
CA LEU A 47 -8.32 25.11 -2.83
C LEU A 47 -8.81 25.88 -4.07
N ALA A 48 -8.40 27.14 -4.22
CA ALA A 48 -8.80 27.97 -5.36
C ALA A 48 -8.33 27.39 -6.70
N ARG A 49 -7.18 26.71 -6.71
CA ARG A 49 -6.61 26.05 -7.90
C ARG A 49 -7.02 24.59 -8.07
N GLY A 50 -7.95 24.08 -7.24
CA GLY A 50 -8.45 22.71 -7.29
C GLY A 50 -7.42 21.62 -6.98
N ARG A 51 -6.23 21.97 -6.49
CA ARG A 51 -5.08 21.06 -6.37
C ARG A 51 -5.21 20.11 -5.20
N VAL A 52 -4.89 18.83 -5.43
CA VAL A 52 -4.73 17.85 -4.36
C VAL A 52 -3.33 18.01 -3.77
N ALA A 53 -3.25 18.25 -2.46
CA ALA A 53 -1.99 18.53 -1.77
C ALA A 53 -2.03 18.18 -0.29
N ARG A 54 -0.86 17.93 0.29
CA ARG A 54 -0.68 17.69 1.73
C ARG A 54 0.20 18.79 2.31
N PHE A 55 -0.24 19.38 3.42
CA PHE A 55 0.44 20.47 4.12
C PHE A 55 0.83 20.03 5.52
N ASN A 56 2.06 20.34 5.90
CA ASN A 56 2.56 20.09 7.25
C ASN A 56 2.11 21.23 8.17
N LEU A 57 1.54 20.86 9.32
CA LEU A 57 1.07 21.77 10.37
C LEU A 57 1.92 21.60 11.63
N ARG A 58 1.78 22.53 12.58
CA ARG A 58 2.50 22.44 13.88
C ARG A 58 2.09 21.18 14.64
N GLY A 59 3.02 20.63 15.42
CA GLY A 59 2.76 19.42 16.23
C GLY A 59 2.62 18.14 15.41
N ALA A 60 3.30 18.05 14.25
CA ALA A 60 3.24 16.90 13.33
C ALA A 60 1.82 16.57 12.81
N TRP A 61 0.93 17.56 12.85
CA TRP A 61 -0.37 17.53 12.19
C TRP A 61 -0.23 17.69 10.68
N HIS A 62 -1.19 17.17 9.92
CA HIS A 62 -1.25 17.37 8.48
C HIS A 62 -2.64 17.81 8.05
N ALA A 63 -2.70 18.76 7.11
CA ALA A 63 -3.89 19.03 6.33
C ALA A 63 -3.76 18.32 4.98
N TRP A 64 -4.68 17.42 4.66
CA TRP A 64 -4.75 16.75 3.37
C TRP A 64 -5.94 17.27 2.58
N LEU A 65 -5.65 18.03 1.53
CA LEU A 65 -6.63 18.47 0.56
C LEU A 65 -6.76 17.40 -0.52
N ARG A 66 -7.87 16.66 -0.51
CA ARG A 66 -8.25 15.60 -1.46
C ARG A 66 -9.10 16.17 -2.60
N ALA A 67 -9.58 15.34 -3.52
CA ALA A 67 -10.38 15.83 -4.65
C ALA A 67 -11.71 16.48 -4.21
N ASP A 68 -12.30 15.99 -3.13
CA ASP A 68 -13.64 16.31 -2.63
C ASP A 68 -13.65 16.90 -1.21
N GLU A 69 -12.63 16.66 -0.38
CA GLU A 69 -12.58 17.13 1.01
C GLU A 69 -11.22 17.70 1.46
N LEU A 70 -11.24 18.49 2.52
CA LEU A 70 -10.06 18.84 3.32
C LEU A 70 -10.12 18.07 4.65
N GLN A 71 -9.12 17.24 4.89
CA GLN A 71 -9.02 16.40 6.08
C GLN A 71 -7.83 16.83 6.96
N LEU A 72 -8.08 17.03 8.25
CA LEU A 72 -7.04 17.19 9.27
C LEU A 72 -6.67 15.84 9.87
N LEU A 73 -5.39 15.50 9.76
CA LEU A 73 -4.81 14.28 10.30
C LEU A 73 -3.95 14.62 11.52
N PRO A 74 -4.26 14.05 12.70
CA PRO A 74 -3.40 14.17 13.87
C PRO A 74 -2.03 13.51 13.65
N PRO A 75 -1.03 13.87 14.48
CA PRO A 75 0.21 13.11 14.54
C PRO A 75 -0.10 11.66 14.93
N SER A 76 0.67 10.72 14.38
CA SER A 76 0.46 9.27 14.60
C SER A 76 0.46 8.89 16.08
N ALA A 77 1.19 9.63 16.93
CA ALA A 77 1.22 9.43 18.38
C ALA A 77 -0.07 9.90 19.11
N ALA A 78 -0.88 10.77 18.51
CA ALA A 78 -2.14 11.26 19.10
C ALA A 78 -3.36 10.44 18.64
N LEU A 79 -3.19 9.58 17.63
CA LEU A 79 -4.11 8.47 17.39
C LEU A 79 -3.79 7.45 18.48
N GLY A 80 -4.54 7.45 19.58
CA GLY A 80 -4.44 6.39 20.59
C GLY A 80 -4.54 4.99 19.95
N PRO A 81 -4.16 3.91 20.67
CA PRO A 81 -4.30 2.55 20.16
C PRO A 81 -5.71 2.38 19.59
N ARG A 82 -5.77 2.11 18.29
CA ARG A 82 -7.02 2.20 17.52
C ARG A 82 -7.90 1.04 17.94
N GLU A 83 -8.94 1.29 18.74
CA GLU A 83 -9.90 0.24 19.07
C GLU A 83 -10.46 -0.36 17.76
N PRO A 84 -10.34 -1.69 17.58
CA PRO A 84 -10.76 -2.33 16.35
C PRO A 84 -12.28 -2.21 16.22
N ARG A 85 -12.75 -1.53 15.17
CA ARG A 85 -14.11 -1.74 14.68
C ARG A 85 -14.21 -3.20 14.24
N ALA A 86 -14.96 -3.99 15.01
CA ALA A 86 -15.39 -5.32 14.60
C ALA A 86 -16.07 -5.22 13.24
N GLY A 87 -15.63 -6.03 12.28
CA GLY A 87 -16.31 -6.20 10.99
C GLY A 87 -15.84 -5.34 9.80
N SER A 88 -14.72 -4.61 9.88
CA SER A 88 -14.18 -3.92 8.70
C SER A 88 -13.10 -4.75 7.99
N THR A 89 -13.52 -5.51 6.97
CA THR A 89 -12.70 -6.03 5.87
C THR A 89 -12.33 -4.94 4.86
N ALA A 90 -12.13 -3.69 5.30
CA ALA A 90 -11.69 -2.64 4.40
C ALA A 90 -10.21 -2.85 4.07
N ALA A 91 -9.94 -3.06 2.78
CA ALA A 91 -8.59 -3.07 2.21
C ALA A 91 -7.76 -1.92 2.80
N GLN A 92 -6.57 -2.24 3.30
CA GLN A 92 -5.67 -1.24 3.84
C GLN A 92 -5.20 -0.32 2.71
N PRO A 93 -5.03 1.00 2.92
CA PRO A 93 -4.56 1.89 1.88
C PRO A 93 -3.25 1.37 1.27
N GLY A 94 -3.28 1.07 -0.04
CA GLY A 94 -2.09 0.63 -0.78
C GLY A 94 -1.80 -0.86 -0.79
N LEU A 95 -2.64 -1.71 -0.16
CA LEU A 95 -2.55 -3.18 -0.26
C LEU A 95 -3.88 -3.76 -0.75
N PRO A 96 -3.85 -4.78 -1.65
CA PRO A 96 -5.06 -5.44 -2.10
C PRO A 96 -5.59 -6.48 -1.09
N PHE A 97 -4.88 -6.70 0.03
CA PHE A 97 -5.25 -7.67 1.06
C PHE A 97 -5.19 -7.04 2.45
N PRO A 98 -5.97 -7.55 3.42
CA PRO A 98 -5.81 -7.20 4.82
C PRO A 98 -4.53 -7.82 5.39
N LEU A 99 -3.88 -7.13 6.34
CA LEU A 99 -2.86 -7.74 7.21
C LEU A 99 -3.50 -8.17 8.53
N ALA A 100 -3.15 -9.36 9.01
CA ALA A 100 -3.54 -9.84 10.33
C ALA A 100 -2.96 -8.90 11.40
N ARG A 101 -3.83 -8.24 12.18
CA ARG A 101 -3.37 -7.35 13.25
C ARG A 101 -2.73 -8.17 14.36
N GLY A 102 -1.57 -7.72 14.85
CA GLY A 102 -0.81 -8.42 15.89
C GLY A 102 0.05 -9.58 15.38
N ALA A 103 0.05 -9.87 14.07
CA ALA A 103 0.99 -10.81 13.48
C ALA A 103 2.43 -10.35 13.73
N ARG A 104 3.24 -11.22 14.33
CA ARG A 104 4.68 -10.98 14.49
C ARG A 104 5.38 -11.38 13.20
N PHE A 105 5.79 -10.39 12.42
CA PHE A 105 6.63 -10.60 11.25
C PHE A 105 8.09 -10.72 11.69
N VAL A 106 8.65 -11.93 11.62
CA VAL A 106 10.07 -12.18 11.90
C VAL A 106 10.87 -11.97 10.61
N PRO A 107 11.64 -10.88 10.44
CA PRO A 107 12.22 -10.49 9.13
C PRO A 107 13.16 -11.53 8.48
N GLU A 108 13.71 -12.44 9.30
CA GLU A 108 14.60 -13.51 8.87
C GLU A 108 13.85 -14.75 8.38
N ALA A 109 12.57 -14.90 8.75
CA ALA A 109 11.76 -16.03 8.34
C ALA A 109 11.58 -16.05 6.82
N GLN A 110 11.75 -17.25 6.27
CA GLN A 110 11.56 -17.55 4.87
C GLN A 110 10.96 -18.95 4.73
N TRP A 111 10.21 -19.15 3.66
CA TRP A 111 9.51 -20.38 3.36
C TRP A 111 9.81 -20.81 1.93
N ALA A 112 9.97 -22.12 1.73
CA ALA A 112 10.06 -22.70 0.40
C ALA A 112 8.67 -22.72 -0.25
N LEU A 113 8.60 -22.29 -1.51
CA LEU A 113 7.43 -22.40 -2.37
C LEU A 113 7.82 -23.24 -3.58
N ALA A 114 7.44 -24.52 -3.57
CA ALA A 114 7.65 -25.41 -4.70
C ALA A 114 6.86 -24.94 -5.94
N VAL A 115 7.37 -25.25 -7.12
CA VAL A 115 6.75 -24.92 -8.41
C VAL A 115 6.58 -26.21 -9.23
N PRO A 116 5.37 -26.76 -9.34
CA PRO A 116 4.11 -26.28 -8.74
C PRO A 116 4.02 -26.57 -7.24
N GLY A 117 3.24 -25.77 -6.51
CA GLY A 117 3.06 -25.93 -5.07
C GLY A 117 2.38 -24.75 -4.40
N GLU A 118 2.21 -24.85 -3.08
CA GLU A 118 1.67 -23.78 -2.25
C GLU A 118 2.39 -23.69 -0.92
N VAL A 119 2.32 -22.51 -0.29
CA VAL A 119 2.84 -22.28 1.05
C VAL A 119 1.87 -21.42 1.85
N VAL A 120 1.63 -21.83 3.10
CA VAL A 120 0.83 -21.09 4.07
C VAL A 120 1.76 -20.21 4.89
N LEU A 121 1.48 -18.90 4.92
CA LEU A 121 2.22 -17.92 5.71
C LEU A 121 1.76 -17.94 7.16
N PRO A 122 2.59 -17.46 8.12
CA PRO A 122 2.21 -17.39 9.53
C PRO A 122 0.97 -16.54 9.84
N ASP A 123 0.56 -15.68 8.92
CA ASP A 123 -0.66 -14.88 9.03
C ASP A 123 -1.86 -15.48 8.30
N GLY A 124 -1.76 -16.76 7.92
CA GLY A 124 -2.83 -17.56 7.32
C GLY A 124 -2.96 -17.41 5.81
N ARG A 125 -2.32 -16.41 5.20
CA ARG A 125 -2.39 -16.22 3.74
C ARG A 125 -1.70 -17.37 3.01
N VAL A 126 -2.20 -17.70 1.81
CA VAL A 126 -1.66 -18.79 1.00
C VAL A 126 -1.09 -18.23 -0.29
N LEU A 127 0.16 -18.59 -0.58
CA LEU A 127 0.80 -18.33 -1.86
C LEU A 127 0.86 -19.61 -2.68
N ARG A 128 0.41 -19.54 -3.93
CA ARG A 128 0.42 -20.65 -4.88
C ARG A 128 1.32 -20.33 -6.06
N ALA A 129 2.05 -21.34 -6.54
CA ALA A 129 2.84 -21.27 -7.75
C ALA A 129 2.43 -22.40 -8.69
N THR A 130 2.13 -22.06 -9.94
CA THR A 130 1.78 -23.03 -10.98
C THR A 130 2.56 -22.74 -12.26
N ARG A 131 3.02 -23.79 -12.95
CA ARG A 131 3.53 -23.68 -14.32
C ARG A 131 2.35 -23.74 -15.27
N VAL A 132 2.26 -22.76 -16.17
CA VAL A 132 1.19 -22.63 -17.15
C VAL A 132 1.79 -22.62 -18.54
N GLU A 133 1.33 -23.53 -19.39
CA GLU A 133 1.75 -23.62 -20.79
C GLU A 133 1.28 -22.41 -21.62
N PRO A 134 1.95 -22.11 -22.75
CA PRO A 134 1.50 -21.10 -23.71
C PRO A 134 0.10 -21.43 -24.23
N GLY A 135 -0.81 -20.45 -24.21
CA GLY A 135 -2.18 -20.60 -24.73
C GLY A 135 -3.23 -21.03 -23.71
N ALA A 136 -2.85 -21.53 -22.53
CA ALA A 136 -3.78 -21.78 -21.43
C ALA A 136 -4.14 -20.45 -20.72
N TYR A 137 -5.17 -19.75 -21.17
CA TYR A 137 -5.72 -18.63 -20.41
C TYR A 137 -6.48 -19.18 -19.20
N ALA A 138 -5.85 -19.20 -18.03
CA ALA A 138 -6.56 -19.49 -16.79
C ALA A 138 -7.56 -18.36 -16.52
N ALA A 139 -8.84 -18.69 -16.46
CA ALA A 139 -9.89 -17.78 -16.01
C ALA A 139 -9.52 -17.25 -14.62
N HIS A 140 -9.62 -15.93 -14.44
CA HIS A 140 -9.37 -15.31 -13.15
C HIS A 140 -10.49 -15.77 -12.21
N SER A 141 -10.14 -16.59 -11.22
CA SER A 141 -11.11 -17.14 -10.26
C SER A 141 -11.39 -16.10 -9.19
N GLY A 142 -12.20 -15.08 -9.50
CA GLY A 142 -12.76 -14.15 -8.52
C GLY A 142 -11.98 -12.84 -8.30
N ASP A 143 -12.75 -11.80 -7.94
CA ASP A 143 -12.34 -10.40 -7.72
C ASP A 143 -11.37 -10.16 -6.52
N ALA A 144 -10.94 -11.21 -5.81
CA ALA A 144 -10.24 -11.08 -4.53
C ALA A 144 -8.77 -11.55 -4.52
N ASP A 145 -8.33 -12.32 -5.54
CA ASP A 145 -7.00 -12.91 -5.54
C ASP A 145 -6.01 -12.01 -6.28
N ALA A 146 -4.88 -11.74 -5.63
CA ALA A 146 -3.81 -10.97 -6.25
C ALA A 146 -2.93 -11.92 -7.07
N VAL A 147 -2.86 -11.72 -8.39
CA VAL A 147 -2.17 -12.63 -9.33
C VAL A 147 -1.00 -11.91 -10.01
N ALA A 148 0.09 -12.65 -10.26
CA ALA A 148 1.19 -12.24 -11.13
C ALA A 148 1.59 -13.38 -12.07
N GLU A 149 1.85 -13.05 -13.33
CA GLU A 149 2.42 -13.99 -14.31
C GLU A 149 3.82 -13.52 -14.73
N LEU A 150 4.76 -14.46 -14.73
CA LEU A 150 6.17 -14.25 -15.03
C LEU A 150 6.62 -15.24 -16.10
N ASP A 151 7.65 -14.89 -16.86
CA ASP A 151 8.37 -15.83 -17.71
C ASP A 151 9.11 -16.83 -16.82
N ALA A 152 8.82 -18.12 -17.00
CA ALA A 152 9.41 -19.19 -16.20
C ALA A 152 10.84 -19.57 -16.63
N GLU A 153 11.34 -19.00 -17.71
CA GLU A 153 12.69 -19.27 -18.21
C GLU A 153 13.75 -18.96 -17.14
N GLY A 154 14.58 -19.97 -16.84
CA GLY A 154 15.68 -19.86 -15.88
C GLY A 154 15.29 -19.79 -14.41
N LEU A 155 13.99 -19.89 -14.06
CA LEU A 155 13.57 -19.92 -12.66
C LEU A 155 13.74 -21.32 -12.04
N PRO A 156 14.16 -21.41 -10.77
CA PRO A 156 14.30 -22.68 -10.06
C PRO A 156 12.93 -23.34 -9.82
N ALA A 157 12.96 -24.64 -9.52
CA ALA A 157 11.76 -25.41 -9.16
C ALA A 157 11.26 -25.10 -7.73
N GLU A 158 12.06 -24.40 -6.93
CA GLU A 158 11.70 -23.94 -5.59
C GLU A 158 12.01 -22.45 -5.48
N LEU A 159 11.01 -21.67 -5.08
CA LEU A 159 11.10 -20.24 -4.83
C LEU A 159 11.18 -19.98 -3.33
N CYS A 160 11.70 -18.81 -2.96
CA CYS A 160 11.77 -18.36 -1.58
C CYS A 160 10.70 -17.29 -1.32
N VAL A 161 9.82 -17.54 -0.36
CA VAL A 161 8.90 -16.53 0.16
C VAL A 161 9.47 -15.97 1.45
N ARG A 162 9.49 -14.65 1.61
CA ARG A 162 9.96 -14.02 2.85
C ARG A 162 9.31 -12.67 3.11
N TRP A 163 9.51 -12.16 4.31
CA TRP A 163 9.19 -10.77 4.64
C TRP A 163 10.24 -9.78 4.08
N PRO A 164 9.88 -8.48 3.98
CA PRO A 164 10.80 -7.44 3.56
C PRO A 164 11.93 -7.25 4.58
N ARG A 165 13.14 -7.11 4.06
CA ARG A 165 14.37 -6.84 4.82
C ARG A 165 14.81 -5.40 4.59
N ARG A 166 15.51 -4.84 5.58
CA ARG A 166 16.08 -3.48 5.45
C ARG A 166 17.06 -3.46 4.29
N GLY A 167 16.90 -2.47 3.41
CA GLY A 167 17.77 -2.30 2.25
C GLY A 167 17.30 -3.04 1.00
N ASP A 168 16.21 -3.81 1.05
CA ASP A 168 15.66 -4.49 -0.12
C ASP A 168 15.48 -3.52 -1.31
N ARG A 169 15.92 -4.00 -2.47
CA ARG A 169 15.78 -3.32 -3.75
C ARG A 169 15.21 -4.29 -4.77
N PHE A 170 14.39 -3.79 -5.66
CA PHE A 170 13.84 -4.59 -6.75
C PHE A 170 13.67 -3.75 -8.01
N HIS A 171 13.72 -4.39 -9.17
CA HIS A 171 13.40 -3.78 -10.45
C HIS A 171 11.97 -4.20 -10.81
N GLY A 172 10.99 -3.39 -10.42
CA GLY A 172 9.59 -3.65 -10.73
C GLY A 172 9.27 -3.45 -12.21
N LEU A 173 8.30 -4.20 -12.72
CA LEU A 173 7.83 -4.14 -14.10
C LEU A 173 7.53 -2.69 -14.54
N GLY A 174 8.07 -2.30 -15.69
CA GLY A 174 7.97 -0.97 -16.30
C GLY A 174 8.81 0.12 -15.64
N ALA A 175 9.60 -0.20 -14.59
CA ALA A 175 10.48 0.79 -13.97
C ALA A 175 11.77 0.96 -14.78
N PRO A 176 12.40 2.15 -14.77
CA PRO A 176 13.68 2.39 -15.45
C PRO A 176 14.88 1.65 -14.80
N GLY A 177 14.69 1.03 -13.63
CA GLY A 177 15.73 0.29 -12.93
C GLY A 177 15.34 -0.09 -11.50
N HIS A 178 16.33 -0.52 -10.71
CA HIS A 178 16.14 -0.94 -9.32
C HIS A 178 15.77 0.22 -8.40
N LYS A 179 14.68 0.04 -7.63
CA LYS A 179 14.22 0.99 -6.60
C LYS A 179 14.24 0.36 -5.22
N SER A 180 14.38 1.21 -4.19
CA SER A 180 14.17 0.79 -2.80
C SER A 180 12.74 0.30 -2.62
N LEU A 181 12.59 -0.90 -2.06
CA LEU A 181 11.29 -1.48 -1.73
C LEU A 181 10.52 -0.58 -0.75
N ALA A 182 11.18 -0.05 0.27
CA ALA A 182 10.57 0.86 1.23
C ALA A 182 10.02 2.14 0.58
N ARG A 183 10.77 2.74 -0.37
CA ARG A 183 10.29 3.91 -1.14
C ARG A 183 9.12 3.55 -2.04
N PHE A 184 9.16 2.38 -2.68
CA PHE A 184 8.08 1.88 -3.52
C PHE A 184 6.78 1.71 -2.72
N LEU A 185 6.81 0.96 -1.60
CA LEU A 185 5.65 0.74 -0.74
C LEU A 185 5.11 2.06 -0.15
N SER A 186 6.00 2.98 0.23
CA SER A 186 5.59 4.30 0.69
C SER A 186 4.87 5.12 -0.39
N GLY A 187 5.32 5.02 -1.65
CA GLY A 187 4.69 5.71 -2.78
C GLY A 187 3.28 5.18 -3.07
N LEU A 188 3.00 3.92 -2.74
CA LEU A 188 1.68 3.32 -2.82
C LEU A 188 0.78 3.60 -1.61
N GLY A 189 1.28 4.34 -0.61
CA GLY A 189 0.52 4.68 0.59
C GLY A 189 0.52 3.60 1.68
N VAL A 190 1.31 2.53 1.53
CA VAL A 190 1.45 1.48 2.56
C VAL A 190 2.13 2.07 3.80
N SER A 191 1.49 1.94 4.95
CA SER A 191 1.99 2.47 6.22
C SER A 191 3.30 1.80 6.63
N ARG A 192 4.07 2.42 7.54
CA ARG A 192 5.35 1.83 7.99
C ARG A 192 5.15 0.49 8.71
N GLU A 193 4.06 0.36 9.45
CA GLU A 193 3.69 -0.85 10.20
C GLU A 193 3.31 -1.98 9.24
N ASP A 194 2.54 -1.65 8.20
CA ASP A 194 2.02 -2.63 7.24
C ASP A 194 3.10 -3.17 6.30
N ARG A 195 4.16 -2.38 6.04
CA ARG A 195 5.25 -2.78 5.14
C ARG A 195 5.92 -4.09 5.55
N ALA A 196 6.03 -4.38 6.84
CA ALA A 196 6.67 -5.61 7.31
C ALA A 196 5.87 -6.87 6.94
N GLY A 197 4.57 -6.72 6.74
CA GLY A 197 3.67 -7.82 6.37
C GLY A 197 3.46 -7.99 4.87
N VAL A 198 4.22 -7.30 4.00
CA VAL A 198 4.10 -7.49 2.54
C VAL A 198 4.99 -8.65 2.12
N PRO A 199 4.46 -9.83 1.75
CA PRO A 199 5.31 -10.94 1.36
C PRO A 199 6.05 -10.63 0.05
N LEU A 200 7.22 -11.23 -0.09
CA LEU A 200 8.03 -11.17 -1.30
C LEU A 200 8.23 -12.60 -1.80
N VAL A 201 7.97 -12.84 -3.08
CA VAL A 201 8.43 -14.05 -3.76
C VAL A 201 9.77 -13.75 -4.41
N CYS A 202 10.77 -14.57 -4.13
CA CYS A 202 12.15 -14.40 -4.52
C CYS A 202 12.72 -15.67 -5.17
N ALA A 203 13.72 -15.51 -6.03
CA ALA A 203 14.60 -16.58 -6.50
C ALA A 203 16.02 -16.05 -6.59
N ASP A 204 17.01 -16.83 -6.16
CA ASP A 204 18.45 -16.49 -6.27
C ASP A 204 18.80 -15.07 -5.75
N GLY A 205 18.14 -14.64 -4.66
CA GLY A 205 18.32 -13.32 -4.06
C GLY A 205 17.62 -12.16 -4.78
N GLU A 206 16.95 -12.41 -5.91
CA GLU A 206 16.14 -11.44 -6.64
C GLU A 206 14.67 -11.49 -6.17
N ILE A 207 14.04 -10.32 -6.03
CA ILE A 207 12.60 -10.21 -5.78
C ILE A 207 11.85 -10.33 -7.11
N LEU A 208 11.13 -11.44 -7.28
CA LEU A 208 10.30 -11.72 -8.45
C LEU A 208 8.94 -11.04 -8.37
N TRP A 209 8.37 -10.93 -7.17
CA TRP A 209 7.06 -10.32 -6.97
C TRP A 209 6.97 -9.68 -5.59
N VAL A 210 6.66 -8.39 -5.56
CA VAL A 210 6.11 -7.74 -4.37
C VAL A 210 4.64 -8.11 -4.33
N VAL A 211 4.29 -9.06 -3.45
CA VAL A 211 3.02 -9.78 -3.52
C VAL A 211 1.84 -8.82 -3.53
N GLY A 212 0.95 -9.01 -4.51
CA GLY A 212 -0.22 -8.19 -4.79
C GLY A 212 0.04 -6.79 -5.34
N LEU A 213 1.30 -6.37 -5.53
CA LEU A 213 1.60 -4.99 -5.93
C LEU A 213 2.34 -4.88 -7.26
N ARG A 214 3.42 -5.64 -7.46
CA ARG A 214 4.26 -5.49 -8.66
C ARG A 214 5.18 -6.69 -8.93
N PRO A 215 5.09 -7.35 -10.09
CA PRO A 215 6.10 -8.31 -10.54
C PRO A 215 7.42 -7.62 -10.93
N CYS A 216 8.49 -8.38 -11.07
CA CYS A 216 9.79 -7.89 -11.53
C CYS A 216 9.80 -7.64 -13.05
N GLU A 217 10.73 -6.79 -13.50
CA GLU A 217 10.95 -6.49 -14.92
C GLU A 217 11.67 -7.64 -15.64
N ARG A 218 12.60 -8.33 -14.95
CA ARG A 218 13.49 -9.33 -15.56
C ARG A 218 12.72 -10.49 -16.16
N HIS A 219 11.74 -11.01 -15.43
CA HIS A 219 10.88 -12.12 -15.84
C HIS A 219 9.53 -11.64 -16.40
N LYS A 220 9.50 -10.48 -17.05
CA LYS A 220 8.28 -10.05 -17.75
C LYS A 220 7.94 -10.99 -18.90
N LEU A 221 6.66 -11.22 -19.12
CA LEU A 221 6.18 -11.95 -20.29
C LEU A 221 6.58 -11.24 -21.59
N ARG A 222 7.00 -12.03 -22.57
CA ARG A 222 7.36 -11.62 -23.93
C ARG A 222 6.61 -12.47 -24.93
N ARG A 223 6.61 -12.04 -26.20
CA ARG A 223 6.08 -12.87 -27.29
C ARG A 223 6.80 -14.22 -27.43
N SER A 224 8.06 -14.29 -26.99
CA SER A 224 8.87 -15.50 -27.01
C SER A 224 8.70 -16.40 -25.79
N THR A 225 7.91 -16.00 -24.78
CA THR A 225 7.75 -16.76 -23.54
C THR A 225 7.13 -18.12 -23.83
N ARG A 226 7.85 -19.19 -23.47
CA ARG A 226 7.46 -20.59 -23.75
C ARG A 226 6.82 -21.29 -22.57
N ALA A 227 6.94 -20.74 -21.37
CA ALA A 227 6.29 -21.25 -20.17
C ALA A 227 6.09 -20.09 -19.21
N ARG A 228 4.96 -20.08 -18.52
CA ARG A 228 4.63 -19.04 -17.54
C ARG A 228 4.66 -19.61 -16.14
N LEU A 229 5.20 -18.83 -15.21
CA LEU A 229 5.01 -19.02 -13.79
C LEU A 229 3.85 -18.13 -13.38
N ARG A 230 2.77 -18.74 -12.89
CA ARG A 230 1.64 -18.03 -12.30
C ARG A 230 1.75 -18.09 -10.79
N LEU A 231 1.72 -16.93 -10.16
CA LEU A 231 1.77 -16.74 -8.72
C LEU A 231 0.46 -16.13 -8.26
N GLU A 232 -0.14 -16.71 -7.23
CA GLU A 232 -1.45 -16.31 -6.72
C GLU A 232 -1.39 -16.16 -5.21
N LEU A 233 -1.95 -15.07 -4.70
CA LEU A 233 -2.18 -14.87 -3.29
C LEU A 233 -3.68 -15.05 -3.01
N ALA A 234 -4.01 -16.05 -2.22
CA ALA A 234 -5.34 -16.20 -1.63
C ALA A 234 -5.37 -15.58 -0.23
N PRO A 235 -6.47 -14.93 0.17
CA PRO A 235 -6.65 -14.47 1.54
C PRO A 235 -6.59 -15.65 2.52
N GLY A 236 -6.00 -15.43 3.69
CA GLY A 236 -6.05 -16.42 4.74
C GLY A 236 -7.47 -16.59 5.23
N ALA A 237 -7.91 -17.83 5.44
CA ALA A 237 -9.17 -18.08 6.14
C ALA A 237 -9.13 -17.34 7.49
N PRO A 238 -10.21 -16.66 7.91
CA PRO A 238 -10.25 -16.07 9.23
C PRO A 238 -10.05 -17.21 10.23
N SER A 239 -8.94 -17.17 10.95
CA SER A 239 -8.69 -18.08 12.06
C SER A 239 -9.83 -17.84 13.05
N ALA A 240 -10.73 -18.81 13.19
CA ALA A 240 -11.70 -18.82 14.27
C ALA A 240 -10.91 -18.95 15.57
N GLY A 241 -10.84 -17.86 16.34
CA GLY A 241 -10.21 -17.79 17.64
C GLY A 241 -10.94 -16.76 18.49
#